data_AF-A0A8D8NZH0-F1
#
_entry.id   AF-A0A8D8NZH0-F1
#
_cell.length_a   1.000
_cell.length_b   1.000
_cell.length_c   1.000
_cell.angle_alpha   90.00
_cell.angle_beta   90.00
_cell.angle_gamma   90.00
#
_symmetry.space_group_name_H-M   'P 1'
#
loop_
_entity.id
_entity.type
_entity.pdbx_description
1 polymer ?
#
loop_
_entity_poly.entity_id
_entity_poly.type
_entity_poly.pdbx_seq_one_letter_code
_entity_poly.pdbx_strand_id
1 'polypeptide(L)'
;GTGSNVTENSSPSPGGSGDLWWIERMVMEAQQEYPGELVRTGSPYFLCSALPNHWRSNKTLPAAFKVVCLGDVCDGTMVTIKAGNDENFCSELRNCTAVMRNQV
;
A
#
# COMPACT_ATOMS: atom_id res chain seq x y z
N GLY A 1 -32.59 -46.61 -1.54
CA GLY A 1 -32.70 -45.45 -0.64
C GLY A 1 -31.34 -44.80 -0.57
N THR A 2 -31.26 -43.56 -1.03
CA THR A 2 -30.08 -42.70 -1.06
C THR A 2 -29.60 -42.37 0.35
N GLY A 3 -28.30 -42.50 0.63
CA GLY A 3 -27.69 -42.21 1.93
C GLY A 3 -26.53 -41.21 1.81
N SER A 4 -26.89 -39.93 1.91
CA SER A 4 -26.16 -38.79 2.49
C SER A 4 -24.63 -38.69 2.32
N ASN A 5 -24.23 -37.75 1.46
CA ASN A 5 -22.92 -37.11 1.40
C ASN A 5 -22.73 -36.23 2.65
N VAL A 6 -21.73 -36.51 3.48
CA VAL A 6 -21.30 -35.59 4.56
C VAL A 6 -20.20 -34.73 3.96
N THR A 7 -20.55 -33.55 3.47
CA THR A 7 -19.59 -32.47 3.21
C THR A 7 -19.20 -31.88 4.56
N GLU A 8 -18.06 -32.30 5.11
CA GLU A 8 -17.40 -31.59 6.19
C GLU A 8 -17.03 -30.19 5.68
N ASN A 9 -17.85 -29.21 6.04
CA ASN A 9 -17.57 -27.80 5.82
C ASN A 9 -16.51 -27.37 6.85
N SER A 10 -15.24 -27.64 6.52
CA SER A 10 -14.08 -27.16 7.27
C SER A 10 -14.09 -25.63 7.23
N SER A 11 -14.68 -25.04 8.26
CA SER A 11 -14.62 -23.59 8.49
C SER A 11 -13.17 -23.24 8.81
N PRO A 12 -12.48 -22.35 8.07
CA PRO A 12 -11.10 -22.04 8.36
C PRO A 12 -11.02 -21.20 9.64
N SER A 13 -10.23 -21.69 10.59
CA SER A 13 -9.95 -21.06 11.88
C SER A 13 -9.19 -19.73 11.68
N PRO A 14 -9.55 -18.65 12.40
CA PRO A 14 -8.87 -17.37 12.28
C PRO A 14 -7.61 -17.39 13.17
N GLY A 15 -6.49 -17.87 12.66
CA GLY A 15 -5.26 -17.93 13.44
C GLY A 15 -4.03 -18.33 12.64
N GLY A 16 -3.32 -17.34 12.13
CA GLY A 16 -1.94 -17.48 11.64
C GLY A 16 -1.79 -17.18 10.15
N SER A 17 -1.16 -16.04 9.83
CA SER A 17 -0.39 -15.70 8.61
C SER A 17 -0.80 -16.23 7.22
N GLY A 18 -2.02 -16.75 7.05
CA GLY A 18 -2.41 -17.63 5.95
C GLY A 18 -3.50 -17.08 5.03
N ASP A 19 -4.31 -16.10 5.43
CA ASP A 19 -5.40 -15.60 4.59
C ASP A 19 -5.51 -14.07 4.59
N LEU A 20 -4.46 -13.40 4.10
CA LEU A 20 -4.56 -12.02 3.61
C LEU A 20 -4.85 -11.99 2.10
N TRP A 21 -5.55 -13.02 1.59
CA TRP A 21 -6.04 -13.09 0.20
C TRP A 21 -6.83 -11.85 -0.22
N TRP A 22 -7.54 -11.23 0.71
CA TRP A 22 -8.24 -9.98 0.50
C TRP A 22 -7.27 -8.81 0.25
N ILE A 23 -6.10 -8.77 0.92
CA ILE A 23 -5.04 -7.79 0.63
C ILE A 23 -4.52 -7.98 -0.77
N GLU A 24 -4.22 -9.22 -1.16
CA GLU A 24 -3.75 -9.52 -2.53
C GLU A 24 -4.73 -9.01 -3.58
N ARG A 25 -6.03 -9.24 -3.37
CA ARG A 25 -7.08 -8.70 -4.24
C ARG A 25 -7.08 -7.17 -4.25
N MET A 26 -7.01 -6.51 -3.10
CA MET A 26 -7.01 -5.04 -3.03
C MET A 26 -5.75 -4.43 -3.66
N VAL A 27 -4.60 -5.10 -3.54
CA VAL A 27 -3.37 -4.71 -4.24
C VAL A 27 -3.58 -4.78 -5.76
N MET A 28 -4.18 -5.85 -6.27
CA MET A 28 -4.47 -5.99 -7.70
C MET A 28 -5.40 -4.89 -8.19
N GLU A 29 -6.47 -4.58 -7.44
CA GLU A 29 -7.41 -3.50 -7.77
C GLU A 29 -6.69 -2.14 -7.82
N ALA A 30 -5.88 -1.80 -6.81
CA ALA A 30 -5.11 -0.57 -6.78
C ALA A 30 -4.07 -0.48 -7.93
N GLN A 31 -3.39 -1.59 -8.25
CA GLN A 31 -2.44 -1.64 -9.36
C GLN A 31 -3.11 -1.55 -10.73
N GLN A 32 -4.37 -1.97 -10.85
CA GLN A 32 -5.16 -1.78 -12.06
C GLN A 32 -5.58 -0.31 -12.24
N GLU A 33 -5.88 0.39 -11.15
CA GLU A 33 -6.18 1.83 -11.18
C GLU A 33 -4.92 2.67 -11.50
N TYR A 34 -3.74 2.23 -11.04
CA TYR A 34 -2.46 2.91 -11.26
C TYR A 34 -1.39 1.97 -11.87
N PRO A 35 -1.52 1.58 -13.16
CA PRO A 35 -0.68 0.57 -13.79
C PRO A 35 0.80 0.94 -13.82
N GLY A 36 1.65 0.11 -13.21
CA GLY A 36 3.10 0.29 -13.19
C GLY A 36 3.59 1.44 -12.33
N GLU A 37 2.70 2.14 -11.62
CA GLU A 37 3.07 3.25 -10.74
C GLU A 37 3.27 2.82 -9.29
N LEU A 38 2.48 1.85 -8.79
CA LEU A 38 2.45 1.49 -7.37
C LEU A 38 3.34 0.29 -7.03
N VAL A 39 4.07 0.44 -5.93
CA VAL A 39 4.90 -0.60 -5.31
C VAL A 39 4.47 -0.86 -3.87
N ARG A 40 4.70 -2.07 -3.38
CA ARG A 40 4.45 -2.44 -1.98
C ARG A 40 5.46 -1.77 -1.06
N THR A 41 4.97 -1.29 0.08
CA THR A 41 5.83 -0.84 1.17
C THR A 41 6.18 -2.00 2.11
N GLY A 42 6.90 -1.72 3.20
CA GLY A 42 7.08 -2.68 4.29
C GLY A 42 5.81 -2.94 5.11
N SER A 43 4.75 -2.14 4.92
CA SER A 43 3.44 -2.35 5.54
C SER A 43 2.51 -3.07 4.56
N PRO A 44 1.73 -4.08 5.00
CA PRO A 44 0.79 -4.79 4.13
C PRO A 44 -0.42 -3.93 3.74
N TYR A 45 -0.65 -2.79 4.40
CA TYR A 45 -1.81 -1.92 4.16
C TYR A 45 -1.51 -0.69 3.29
N PHE A 46 -0.24 -0.46 2.92
CA PHE A 46 0.13 0.73 2.16
C PHE A 46 0.94 0.38 0.91
N LEU A 47 0.53 1.00 -0.19
CA LEU A 47 1.31 1.09 -1.42
C LEU A 47 1.79 2.53 -1.59
N CYS A 48 2.84 2.72 -2.38
CA CYS A 48 3.25 4.06 -2.79
C CYS A 48 3.77 4.08 -4.22
N SER A 49 3.94 5.27 -4.78
CA SER A 49 4.54 5.40 -6.11
C SER A 49 5.99 4.89 -6.12
N ALA A 50 6.37 4.17 -7.17
CA ALA A 50 7.76 3.87 -7.46
C ALA A 50 8.54 5.17 -7.66
N LEU A 51 9.67 5.30 -6.96
CA LEU A 51 10.59 6.42 -7.14
C LEU A 51 11.65 6.08 -8.19
N PRO A 52 12.16 7.06 -8.95
CA PRO A 52 13.33 6.86 -9.81
C PRO A 52 14.54 6.39 -8.98
N ASN A 53 15.33 5.44 -9.53
CA ASN A 53 16.55 4.95 -8.88
C ASN A 53 17.57 6.06 -8.58
N HIS A 54 17.61 7.07 -9.43
CA HIS A 54 18.43 8.26 -9.26
C HIS A 54 17.65 9.48 -9.74
N TRP A 55 17.64 10.53 -8.93
CA TRP A 55 16.98 11.78 -9.27
C TRP A 55 17.80 12.98 -8.83
N ARG A 56 17.70 14.07 -9.58
CA ARG A 56 18.41 15.31 -9.27
C ARG A 56 17.75 15.98 -8.07
N SER A 57 18.55 16.41 -7.09
CA SER A 57 18.07 17.19 -5.95
C SER A 57 17.30 18.43 -6.42
N ASN A 58 16.20 18.75 -5.72
CA ASN A 58 15.33 19.88 -6.00
C ASN A 58 14.70 19.93 -7.42
N LYS A 59 14.76 18.83 -8.19
CA LYS A 59 14.02 18.68 -9.44
C LYS A 59 12.68 17.99 -9.15
N THR A 60 11.59 18.50 -9.70
CA THR A 60 10.26 17.88 -9.62
C THR A 60 10.31 16.43 -10.08
N LEU A 61 9.62 15.52 -9.38
CA LEU A 61 9.50 14.13 -9.79
C LEU A 61 8.81 14.00 -11.17
N PRO A 62 9.09 12.94 -11.95
CA PRO A 62 8.48 12.75 -13.26
C PRO A 62 6.96 12.48 -13.18
N ALA A 63 6.50 11.96 -12.04
CA ALA A 63 5.09 11.76 -11.71
C ALA A 63 4.83 12.15 -10.25
N ALA A 64 3.58 12.43 -9.90
CA ALA A 64 3.19 12.71 -8.52
C ALA A 64 3.37 11.45 -7.65
N PHE A 65 4.00 11.62 -6.49
CA PHE A 65 4.14 10.57 -5.50
C PHE A 65 2.82 10.39 -4.73
N LYS A 66 2.31 9.16 -4.70
CA LYS A 66 1.04 8.79 -4.05
C LYS A 66 1.30 7.83 -2.89
N VAL A 67 0.43 7.84 -1.89
CA VAL A 67 0.38 6.86 -0.80
C VAL A 67 -1.02 6.28 -0.76
N VAL A 68 -1.18 5.03 -1.19
CA VAL A 68 -2.48 4.36 -1.24
C VAL A 68 -2.65 3.48 -0.02
N CYS A 69 -3.77 3.62 0.68
CA CYS A 69 -4.15 2.73 1.78
C CYS A 69 -5.12 1.65 1.29
N LEU A 70 -4.87 0.40 1.65
CA LEU A 70 -5.73 -0.74 1.32
C LEU A 70 -6.76 -1.02 2.42
N GLY A 71 -6.60 -0.42 3.60
CA GLY A 71 -7.61 -0.40 4.65
C GLY A 71 -8.34 0.93 4.69
N ASP A 72 -9.15 1.15 5.72
CA ASP A 72 -9.86 2.41 5.92
C ASP A 72 -9.00 3.41 6.71
N VAL A 73 -8.84 4.61 6.15
CA VAL A 73 -8.16 5.75 6.78
C VAL A 73 -9.03 6.96 6.51
N CYS A 74 -9.41 7.68 7.56
CA CYS A 74 -10.31 8.81 7.43
C CYS A 74 -9.73 9.89 6.50
N ASP A 75 -10.58 10.43 5.62
CA ASP A 75 -10.27 11.62 4.85
C ASP A 75 -9.79 12.76 5.77
N GLY A 76 -8.79 13.51 5.30
CA GLY A 76 -8.15 14.57 6.08
C GLY A 76 -7.04 14.09 7.00
N THR A 77 -6.78 12.78 7.10
CA THR A 77 -5.61 12.25 7.83
C THR A 77 -4.33 12.78 7.18
N MET A 78 -3.47 13.41 7.99
CA MET A 78 -2.21 13.96 7.51
C MET A 78 -1.21 12.83 7.22
N VAL A 79 -0.62 12.86 6.02
CA VAL A 79 0.44 11.93 5.59
C VAL A 79 1.71 12.73 5.39
N THR A 80 2.81 12.32 6.05
CA THR A 80 4.13 12.95 5.91
C THR A 80 5.18 11.93 5.51
N ILE A 81 5.99 12.28 4.50
CA ILE A 81 7.12 11.47 4.03
C ILE A 81 8.43 11.99 4.62
N LYS A 82 9.32 11.06 4.97
CA LYS A 82 10.70 11.33 5.39
C LYS A 82 11.65 10.49 4.56
N ALA A 83 12.85 11.01 4.34
CA ALA A 83 13.93 10.31 3.65
C ALA A 83 15.19 10.35 4.52
N GLY A 84 15.89 9.23 4.62
CA GLY A 84 17.11 9.14 5.40
C GLY A 84 17.90 7.88 5.09
N ASN A 85 19.20 7.94 5.36
CA ASN A 85 20.14 6.83 5.30
C ASN A 85 21.24 7.04 6.38
N ASP A 86 22.29 6.21 6.36
CA ASP A 86 23.36 6.26 7.36
C ASP A 86 24.18 7.56 7.32
N GLU A 87 24.26 8.24 6.17
CA GLU A 87 25.02 9.49 6.01
C GLU A 87 24.18 10.73 6.36
N ASN A 88 22.88 10.70 6.03
CA ASN A 88 21.94 11.77 6.29
C ASN A 88 20.63 11.19 6.84
N PHE A 89 20.48 11.20 8.16
CA PHE A 89 19.35 10.57 8.85
C PHE A 89 17.98 11.18 8.49
N CYS A 90 17.95 12.46 8.10
CA CYS A 90 16.72 13.18 7.77
C CYS A 90 17.02 14.25 6.72
N SER A 91 16.97 13.83 5.46
CA SER A 91 17.18 14.72 4.33
C SER A 91 16.08 15.77 4.22
N GLU A 92 16.44 16.98 3.77
CA GLU A 92 15.47 18.03 3.47
C GLU A 92 14.54 17.58 2.34
N LEU A 93 13.24 17.73 2.55
CA LEU A 93 12.20 17.49 1.55
C LEU A 93 11.32 18.73 1.37
N ARG A 94 10.82 18.92 0.16
CA ARG A 94 9.83 19.96 -0.17
C ARG A 94 8.49 19.30 -0.42
N ASN A 95 7.41 19.90 0.07
CA ASN A 95 6.03 19.40 -0.09
C ASN A 95 5.84 17.95 0.42
N CYS A 96 6.53 17.57 1.49
CA CYS A 96 6.51 16.20 2.01
C CYS A 96 5.26 15.84 2.82
N THR A 97 4.23 16.67 2.80
CA THR A 97 3.00 16.49 3.57
C THR A 97 1.78 16.66 2.67
N ALA A 98 0.83 15.74 2.80
CA ALA A 98 -0.44 15.72 2.09
C ALA A 98 -1.58 15.29 3.02
N VAL A 99 -2.81 15.40 2.54
CA VAL A 99 -4.00 14.89 3.22
C VAL A 99 -4.49 13.63 2.49
N MET A 100 -4.72 12.56 3.25
CA MET A 100 -5.39 11.36 2.75
C MET A 100 -6.79 11.72 2.28
N ARG A 101 -7.18 11.27 1.10
CA ARG A 101 -8.53 11.42 0.57
C ARG A 101 -8.89 10.25 -0.32
N ASN A 102 -10.01 9.60 -0.04
CA ASN A 102 -10.46 8.42 -0.78
C ASN A 102 -9.36 7.35 -0.85
N GLN A 103 -8.69 7.11 0.28
CA GLN A 103 -7.61 6.14 0.42
C GLN A 103 -6.32 6.43 -0.40
N VAL A 104 -6.13 7.66 -0.91
CA VAL A 104 -4.91 8.13 -1.61
C VAL A 104 -4.33 9.40 -0.99
#